data_AF-A0A970A077-F1
#
_entry.id   AF-A0A970A077-F1
#
_cell.length_a   1.000
_cell.length_b   1.000
_cell.length_c   1.000
_cell.angle_alpha   90.00
_cell.angle_beta   90.00
_cell.angle_gamma   90.00
#
_symmetry.space_group_name_H-M   'P 1'
#
loop_
_entity.id
_entity.type
_entity.pdbx_description
1 polymer ?
#
loop_
_entity_poly.entity_id
_entity_poly.type
_entity_poly.pdbx_seq_one_letter_code
_entity_poly.pdbx_strand_id
1 'polypeptide(L)' 'MSQTLVVGISDYRISRKPNILVTYALGSCVGICLYDKRLQVGGLAHIMLPDSTQFQHQHQEINRMKFADTAIVDVVKEMQ' A
#
# COMPACT_ATOMS: atom_id res chain seq x y z
N MET A 1 -12.72 -12.28 15.88
CA MET A 1 -11.69 -13.16 15.29
C MET A 1 -10.77 -12.30 14.44
N SER A 2 -9.45 -12.48 14.54
CA SER A 2 -8.48 -11.78 13.67
C SER A 2 -8.56 -12.34 12.25
N GLN A 3 -8.71 -11.47 11.26
CA GLN A 3 -8.62 -11.88 9.85
C GLN A 3 -7.26 -11.51 9.27
N THR A 4 -6.70 -12.42 8.47
CA THR A 4 -5.49 -12.15 7.68
C THR A 4 -5.90 -11.63 6.31
N LEU A 5 -5.52 -10.40 6.02
CA LEU A 5 -5.80 -9.71 4.76
C LEU A 5 -4.54 -9.70 3.91
N VAL A 6 -4.61 -10.34 2.74
CA VAL A 6 -3.50 -10.40 1.81
C VAL A 6 -3.49 -9.15 0.93
N VAL A 7 -2.36 -8.46 0.90
CA VAL A 7 -2.06 -7.33 0.02
C VAL A 7 -1.34 -7.87 -1.21
N GLY A 8 -1.99 -7.69 -2.37
CA GLY A 8 -1.46 -8.13 -3.66
C GLY A 8 -0.32 -7.26 -4.17
N ILE A 9 0.25 -7.61 -5.32
CA ILE A 9 1.26 -6.80 -6.00
C ILE A 9 0.57 -5.56 -6.61
N SER A 10 1.18 -4.37 -6.46
CA SER A 10 0.54 -3.09 -6.85
C SER A 10 -0.82 -2.86 -6.19
N ASP A 11 -0.88 -3.16 -4.90
CA ASP A 11 -2.07 -3.02 -4.07
C ASP A 11 -1.66 -2.47 -2.70
N TYR A 12 -2.61 -1.89 -1.97
CA TYR A 12 -2.46 -1.59 -0.57
C TYR A 12 -3.74 -1.92 0.19
N ARG A 13 -3.61 -2.21 1.49
CA ARG A 13 -4.78 -2.36 2.36
C ARG A 13 -4.56 -1.66 3.67
N ILE A 14 -5.68 -1.22 4.24
CA ILE A 14 -5.75 -0.64 5.57
C ILE A 14 -6.61 -1.54 6.44
N SER A 15 -6.20 -1.70 7.68
CA SER A 15 -6.98 -2.44 8.66
C SER A 15 -6.73 -1.95 10.07
N ARG A 16 -7.64 -2.33 10.97
CA ARG A 16 -7.53 -2.06 12.41
C ARG A 16 -7.28 -3.35 13.16
N LYS A 17 -6.80 -3.23 14.39
CA LYS A 17 -6.77 -4.35 15.35
C LYS A 17 -8.17 -5.00 15.41
N PRO A 18 -8.29 -6.35 15.38
CA PRO A 18 -7.24 -7.36 15.52
C PRO A 18 -6.74 -7.97 14.20
N ASN A 19 -6.97 -7.33 13.05
CA ASN A 19 -6.61 -7.90 11.76
C ASN A 19 -5.09 -7.89 11.50
N ILE A 20 -4.66 -8.78 10.61
CA ILE A 20 -3.26 -8.93 10.19
C ILE A 20 -3.20 -8.58 8.70
N LEU A 21 -2.31 -7.65 8.34
CA LEU A 21 -1.97 -7.37 6.94
C LEU A 21 -0.75 -8.20 6.55
N VAL A 22 -0.79 -8.89 5.41
CA VAL A 22 0.33 -9.70 4.91
C VAL A 22 0.51 -9.46 3.42
N THR A 23 1.75 -9.42 2.95
CA THR A 23 2.05 -9.48 1.52
C THR A 23 3.10 -10.55 1.28
N TYR A 24 3.06 -11.16 0.11
CA TYR A 24 3.93 -12.27 -0.26
C TYR A 24 4.74 -11.91 -1.51
N ALA A 25 5.80 -12.70 -1.76
CA ALA A 25 6.58 -12.64 -2.99
C ALA A 25 7.14 -11.24 -3.32
N LEU A 26 7.79 -10.57 -2.37
CA LEU A 26 8.34 -9.22 -2.58
C LEU A 26 9.47 -9.19 -3.63
N GLY A 27 10.41 -10.13 -3.67
CA GLY A 27 11.47 -10.11 -4.69
C GLY A 27 12.24 -8.77 -4.69
N SER A 28 12.19 -8.02 -5.80
CA SER A 28 12.73 -6.65 -5.91
C SER A 28 11.73 -5.54 -5.52
N CYS A 29 10.46 -5.89 -5.31
CA CYS A 29 9.42 -4.98 -4.84
C CYS A 29 9.64 -4.61 -3.37
N VAL A 30 8.95 -3.56 -2.91
CA VAL A 30 9.08 -3.02 -1.56
C VAL A 30 7.74 -3.04 -0.84
N GLY A 31 7.70 -3.65 0.34
CA GLY A 31 6.56 -3.60 1.25
C GLY A 31 6.66 -2.39 2.17
N ILE A 32 5.67 -1.49 2.15
CA ILE A 32 5.64 -0.30 2.99
C ILE A 32 4.54 -0.44 4.04
N CYS A 33 4.93 -0.44 5.31
CA CYS A 33 4.03 -0.52 6.46
C CYS A 33 3.91 0.83 7.16
N LEU A 34 2.68 1.30 7.36
CA LEU A 34 2.37 2.49 8.15
C LEU A 34 1.48 2.09 9.33
N TYR A 35 1.68 2.69 10.50
CA TYR A 35 0.90 2.36 11.69
C TYR A 35 0.68 3.59 12.58
N ASP A 36 -0.59 3.87 12.88
CA ASP A 36 -0.98 4.85 13.88
C ASP A 36 -1.26 4.15 15.21
N LYS A 37 -0.42 4.42 16.22
CA LYS A 37 -0.54 3.84 17.56
C LYS A 37 -1.76 4.33 18.34
N ARG A 38 -2.24 5.55 18.08
CA ARG A 38 -3.39 6.15 18.78
C ARG A 38 -4.69 5.60 18.22
N LEU A 39 -4.82 5.55 16.88
CA LEU A 39 -6.02 5.04 16.20
C LEU A 39 -6.04 3.51 16.07
N GLN A 40 -4.90 2.85 16.31
CA GLN A 40 -4.69 1.41 16.11
C GLN A 40 -5.04 0.95 14.68
N VAL A 41 -4.75 1.81 13.71
CA VAL A 41 -4.91 1.57 12.27
C VAL A 41 -3.53 1.30 11.68
N GLY A 42 -3.42 0.29 10.82
CA GLY A 42 -2.25 0.04 10.01
C GLY A 42 -2.59 -0.04 8.52
N GLY A 43 -1.63 0.38 7.69
CA GLY A 43 -1.66 0.22 6.25
C GLY A 43 -0.45 -0.58 5.78
N LEU A 44 -0.63 -1.42 4.76
CA LEU A 44 0.44 -2.15 4.09
C LEU A 44 0.27 -1.97 2.58
N ALA A 45 1.31 -1.50 1.90
CA ALA A 45 1.36 -1.36 0.45
C ALA A 45 2.47 -2.24 -0.14
N HIS A 46 2.21 -2.87 -1.29
CA HIS A 46 3.22 -3.61 -2.06
C HIS A 46 3.57 -2.83 -3.32
N ILE A 47 4.72 -2.17 -3.28
CA ILE A 47 5.17 -1.22 -4.29
C ILE A 47 6.07 -1.90 -5.32
N MET A 48 5.77 -1.72 -6.60
CA MET A 48 6.61 -2.22 -7.69
C MET A 48 7.62 -1.18 -8.20
N LEU A 49 7.27 0.11 -8.16
CA LEU A 49 8.06 1.17 -8.76
C LEU A 49 8.19 2.38 -7.82
N PRO A 50 9.29 3.14 -7.89
CA PRO A 50 9.51 4.26 -6.97
C PRO A 50 8.71 5.53 -7.32
N ASP A 51 8.45 5.79 -8.61
CA ASP A 51 7.97 7.10 -9.08
C ASP A 51 6.96 6.97 -10.23
N SER A 52 5.82 7.66 -10.10
CA SER A 52 4.73 7.65 -11.09
C SER A 52 4.91 8.67 -12.22
N THR A 53 5.77 9.69 -12.05
CA THR A 53 5.88 10.83 -12.98
C THR A 53 6.38 10.40 -14.36
N GLN A 54 7.22 9.37 -14.41
CA GLN A 54 7.72 8.78 -15.65
C GLN A 54 6.62 8.18 -16.54
N PHE A 55 5.45 7.90 -15.98
CA PHE A 55 4.33 7.25 -16.67
C PHE A 55 3.19 8.23 -17.00
N GLN A 56 3.26 9.49 -16.55
CA GLN A 56 2.20 10.48 -16.74
C GLN A 56 1.97 10.86 -18.22
N HIS A 57 2.97 10.71 -19.08
CA HIS A 57 2.86 11.05 -20.50
C HIS A 57 2.07 10.03 -21.34
N GLN A 58 1.76 8.85 -20.80
CA GLN A 58 1.20 7.74 -21.59
C GLN A 58 -0.32 7.83 -21.84
N HIS A 59 -1.02 8.89 -21.38
CA HIS A 59 -2.47 9.08 -21.57
C HIS A 59 -3.34 7.88 -21.14
N GLN A 60 -2.78 6.98 -20.32
CA GLN A 60 -3.44 5.81 -19.77
C GLN A 60 -3.61 5.99 -18.26
N GLU A 61 -4.73 5.49 -17.74
CA GLU A 61 -4.98 5.47 -16.31
C GLU A 61 -3.93 4.58 -15.63
N ILE A 62 -3.06 5.18 -14.81
CA ILE A 62 -2.01 4.46 -14.10
C ILE A 62 -2.53 3.95 -12.76
N ASN A 63 -2.20 2.71 -12.40
CA ASN A 63 -2.49 2.20 -11.06
C ASN A 63 -1.58 2.91 -10.04
N ARG A 64 -2.16 3.83 -9.27
CA ARG A 64 -1.48 4.59 -8.21
C ARG A 64 -0.89 3.71 -7.12
N MET A 65 -1.45 2.53 -6.88
CA MET A 65 -0.97 1.60 -5.85
C MET A 65 0.36 0.94 -6.24
N LYS A 66 0.74 1.03 -7.52
CA LYS A 66 2.00 0.49 -8.04
C LYS A 66 3.23 1.29 -7.58
N PHE A 67 3.07 2.58 -7.29
CA PHE A 67 4.17 3.52 -7.11
C PHE A 67 4.30 4.02 -5.66
N ALA A 68 5.53 4.20 -5.18
CA ALA A 68 5.79 4.65 -3.80
C ALA A 68 5.24 6.07 -3.54
N ASP A 69 5.50 7.00 -4.47
CA ASP A 69 5.12 8.40 -4.38
C ASP A 69 3.60 8.60 -4.25
N THR A 70 2.80 7.77 -4.91
CA THR A 70 1.34 7.84 -4.84
C THR A 70 0.74 6.98 -3.74
N ALA A 71 1.17 5.72 -3.61
CA ALA A 71 0.57 4.78 -2.66
C ALA A 71 0.77 5.20 -1.20
N ILE A 72 1.93 5.77 -0.84
CA ILE A 72 2.16 6.25 0.54
C ILE A 72 1.18 7.36 0.89
N VAL A 73 0.97 8.31 -0.03
CA VAL A 73 0.04 9.43 0.17
C VAL A 73 -1.40 8.92 0.29
N ASP A 74 -1.79 7.97 -0.56
CA ASP A 74 -3.13 7.40 -0.55
C ASP A 74 -3.40 6.61 0.74
N VAL A 75 -2.44 5.80 1.19
CA VAL A 75 -2.53 5.08 2.47
C VAL A 75 -2.65 6.05 3.65
N VAL A 76 -1.83 7.10 3.71
CA VAL A 76 -1.90 8.08 4.80
C VAL A 76 -3.26 8.78 4.83
N LYS A 77 -3.80 9.16 3.66
CA LYS A 77 -5.12 9.81 3.56
C LYS A 77 -6.26 8.91 4.03
N GLU A 78 -6.21 7.63 3.70
CA GLU A 78 -7.27 6.67 4.06
C GLU A 78 -7.14 6.17 5.50
N MET A 79 -5.97 6.35 6.14
CA MET A 79 -5.78 6.07 7.57
C MET A 79 -6.32 7.16 8.51
N GLN A 80 -6.58 8.37 7.99
CA GLN A 80 -7.12 9.52 8.75
C GLN A 80 -8.63 9.37 8.98
#